data_AF-A0A2S9F1A4-F1
#
_entry.id   AF-A0A2S9F1A4-F1
#
_cell.length_a   1.000
_cell.length_b   1.000
_cell.length_c   1.000
_cell.angle_alpha   90.00
_cell.angle_beta   90.00
_cell.angle_gamma   90.00
#
_symmetry.space_group_name_H-M   'P 1'
#
loop_
_entity.id
_entity.type
_entity.pdbx_description
1 polymer ?
#
loop_
_entity_poly.entity_id
_entity_poly.type
_entity_poly.pdbx_seq_one_letter_code
_entity_poly.pdbx_strand_id
1 'polypeptide(L)' 'DNRAEQQVLLSTPEINGEANRAWRLYRRLGFTDVIRGYHFAGDPRAFAILGRSLPL' A
#
# COMPACT_ATOMS: atom_id res chain seq x y z
N ASP A 1 -16.76 -0.34 18.70
CA ASP A 1 -15.65 -0.01 17.80
C ASP A 1 -14.33 -0.52 18.40
N ASN A 2 -14.20 -1.84 18.55
CA ASN A 2 -13.07 -2.45 19.28
C ASN A 2 -12.37 -3.47 18.36
N ARG A 3 -11.77 -2.94 17.29
CA ARG A 3 -10.95 -3.73 16.36
C ARG A 3 -9.57 -3.94 16.99
N ALA A 4 -9.13 -5.18 17.07
CA ALA A 4 -7.85 -5.57 17.67
C ALA A 4 -6.68 -5.48 16.66
N GLU A 5 -7.00 -5.27 15.39
CA GLU A 5 -6.04 -5.12 14.31
C GLU A 5 -5.13 -3.92 14.57
N GLN A 6 -3.82 -4.17 14.55
CA GLN A 6 -2.82 -3.14 14.83
C GLN A 6 -2.36 -2.40 13.57
N GLN A 7 -2.66 -2.94 12.39
CA GLN A 7 -2.20 -2.41 11.11
C GLN A 7 -3.28 -2.52 10.03
N VAL A 8 -3.25 -1.56 9.12
CA VAL A 8 -3.99 -1.60 7.84
C VAL A 8 -3.00 -1.76 6.70
N LEU A 9 -3.33 -2.62 5.74
CA LEU A 9 -2.56 -2.85 4.52
C LEU A 9 -3.31 -2.34 3.29
N LEU A 10 -2.56 -1.77 2.35
CA LEU A 10 -3.04 -1.30 1.06
C LEU A 10 -2.22 -1.97 -0.04
N SER A 11 -2.87 -2.77 -0.89
CA SER A 11 -2.26 -3.22 -2.15
C SER A 11 -2.54 -2.21 -3.26
N THR A 12 -1.52 -1.81 -4.00
CA THR A 12 -1.66 -0.87 -5.12
C THR A 12 -0.75 -1.28 -6.27
N PRO A 13 -1.21 -1.20 -7.54
CA PRO A 13 -0.33 -1.47 -8.68
C PRO A 13 0.91 -0.58 -8.64
N GLU A 14 2.06 -1.21 -8.81
CA GLU A 14 3.34 -0.54 -8.91
C GLU A 14 3.51 -0.05 -10.35
N ILE A 15 3.31 1.24 -10.54
CA ILE A 15 3.43 1.91 -11.84
C ILE A 15 4.76 2.64 -11.85
N ASN A 16 5.60 2.37 -12.86
CA ASN A 16 6.86 3.07 -13.04
C ASN A 16 6.59 4.58 -13.17
N GLY A 17 6.97 5.33 -12.13
CA GLY A 17 6.59 6.72 -11.93
C GLY A 17 5.85 6.96 -10.61
N GLU A 18 6.51 6.65 -9.47
CA GLU A 18 6.03 6.86 -8.09
C GLU A 18 5.51 8.28 -7.77
N ALA A 19 5.57 9.21 -8.72
CA ALA A 19 5.06 10.58 -8.64
C ALA A 19 3.56 10.73 -9.02
N ASN A 20 2.84 9.64 -9.30
CA ASN A 20 1.40 9.76 -9.55
C ASN A 20 0.64 10.24 -8.29
N ARG A 21 -0.57 10.80 -8.47
CA ARG A 21 -1.34 11.42 -7.38
C ARG A 21 -1.69 10.43 -6.24
N ALA A 22 -1.88 9.15 -6.56
CA ALA A 22 -2.23 8.13 -5.59
C ALA A 22 -1.06 7.82 -4.65
N TRP A 23 0.13 7.60 -5.20
CA TRP A 23 1.34 7.35 -4.41
C TRP A 23 1.64 8.49 -3.43
N ARG A 24 1.56 9.75 -3.91
CA ARG A 24 1.70 10.93 -3.03
C ARG A 24 0.66 10.96 -1.92
N LEU A 25 -0.59 10.61 -2.21
CA LEU A 25 -1.65 10.55 -1.20
C LEU A 25 -1.34 9.49 -0.14
N TYR A 26 -0.96 8.27 -0.53
CA TYR A 26 -0.67 7.19 0.40
C TYR A 26 0.47 7.57 1.36
N ARG A 27 1.56 8.13 0.82
CA ARG A 27 2.68 8.63 1.65
C ARG A 27 2.25 9.75 2.60
N ARG A 28 1.44 10.70 2.13
CA ARG A 28 0.91 11.78 2.97
C ARG A 28 -0.01 11.26 4.08
N LEU A 29 -0.72 10.17 3.83
CA LEU A 29 -1.55 9.48 4.82
C LEU A 29 -0.75 8.56 5.75
N GLY A 30 0.58 8.54 5.67
CA GLY A 30 1.44 7.78 6.58
C GLY A 30 1.63 6.31 6.20
N PHE A 31 1.30 5.91 4.97
CA PHE A 31 1.60 4.57 4.49
C PHE A 31 3.08 4.42 4.12
N THR A 32 3.68 3.32 4.56
CA THR A 32 5.08 2.95 4.29
C THR A 32 5.16 1.66 3.50
N ASP A 33 6.29 1.40 2.83
CA ASP A 33 6.46 0.15 2.07
C ASP A 33 6.60 -1.03 3.01
N VAL A 34 5.86 -2.09 2.73
CA VAL A 34 6.01 -3.41 3.37
C VAL A 34 6.65 -4.37 2.37
N ILE A 35 6.11 -4.44 1.15
CA ILE A 35 6.62 -5.28 0.04
C ILE A 35 6.49 -4.51 -1.27
N ARG A 36 7.45 -4.72 -2.19
CA ARG A 36 7.46 -4.18 -3.56
C ARG A 36 7.65 -5.30 -4.57
N GLY A 37 7.25 -5.08 -5.82
CA GLY A 37 7.41 -6.05 -6.91
C GLY A 37 6.57 -7.33 -6.74
N TYR A 38 5.55 -7.33 -5.89
CA TYR A 38 4.76 -8.52 -5.61
C TYR A 38 3.81 -8.82 -6.77
N HIS A 39 3.77 -10.06 -7.23
CA HIS A 39 2.90 -10.49 -8.33
C HIS A 39 1.78 -11.36 -7.79
N PHE A 40 0.53 -10.89 -7.94
CA PHE A 40 -0.65 -11.69 -7.64
C PHE A 40 -0.94 -12.64 -8.81
N ALA A 41 -1.37 -13.86 -8.50
CA ALA A 41 -1.82 -14.79 -9.54
C ALA A 41 -3.03 -14.19 -10.29
N GLY A 42 -2.95 -14.15 -11.62
CA GLY A 42 -4.03 -13.64 -12.47
C GLY A 42 -3.99 -12.13 -12.78
N ASP A 43 -3.05 -11.37 -12.21
CA ASP A 43 -2.79 -9.97 -12.63
C ASP A 43 -1.34 -9.85 -13.13
N PRO A 44 -1.09 -9.39 -14.37
CA PRO A 44 0.25 -9.29 -14.93
C PRO A 44 1.09 -8.16 -14.33
N ARG A 45 0.50 -7.26 -13.53
CA ARG A 45 1.20 -6.11 -12.96
C ARG A 45 1.89 -6.47 -11.65
N ALA A 46 3.02 -5.81 -11.39
CA ALA A 46 3.61 -5.77 -10.06
C ALA A 46 2.74 -4.90 -9.12
N PHE A 47 2.71 -5.26 -7.85
CA PHE A 47 2.05 -4.52 -6.78
C PHE A 47 3.03 -4.16 -5.68
N ALA A 48 2.80 -2.97 -5.12
CA ALA A 48 3.31 -2.59 -3.82
C ALA A 48 2.27 -2.90 -2.75
N ILE A 49 2.73 -3.41 -1.61
CA ILE A 49 1.94 -3.55 -0.39
C ILE A 49 2.46 -2.50 0.58
N LEU A 50 1.58 -1.58 0.97
CA LEU A 50 1.86 -0.51 1.90
C LEU A 50 1.16 -0.76 3.23
N GLY A 51 1.78 -0.33 4.34
CA GLY A 51 1.26 -0.53 5.69
C GLY A 51 1.15 0.78 6.46
N ARG A 52 0.19 0.82 7.40
CA ARG A 52 0.06 1.90 8.39
C ARG A 52 -0.44 1.32 9.72
N SER A 53 0.12 1.78 10.83
CA SER A 53 -0.32 1.41 12.18
C SER A 53 -1.66 2.07 12.53
N LEU A 54 -2.50 1.36 13.28
CA LEU A 54 -3.75 1.84 13.85
C LEU A 54 -3.57 2.26 15.34
N PRO A 55 -4.45 3.10 15.91
CA PRO A 55 -5.58 3.78 15.26
C PRO A 55 -5.15 4.92 14.32
N LEU A 56 -6.07 5.39 13.46
CA LEU A 56 -5.83 6.42 12.44
C LEU A 56 -5.70 7.84 13.01
#